data_AF-A0A7C5B2J1-F1
#
_entry.id   AF-A0A7C5B2J1-F1
#
_cell.length_a   1.000
_cell.length_b   1.000
_cell.length_c   1.000
_cell.angle_alpha   90.00
_cell.angle_beta   90.00
_cell.angle_gamma   90.00
#
_symmetry.space_group_name_H-M   'P 1'
#
loop_
_entity.id
_entity.type
_entity.pdbx_description
1 polymer ?
#
loop_
_entity_poly.entity_id
_entity_poly.type
_entity_poly.pdbx_seq_one_letter_code
_entity_poly.pdbx_strand_id
1 'polypeptide(L)'
;MSGYLPILILLLSSGVLDVPAAIAGPNGESRSASSVSRGPIHRTSDRAMDRVVVSEVNSDLIRKAIQKYLMDEWGRKIKTVHVTVLEPVEPVMIPGGTVELQVIPNAMEEGPGRRVFHVEAMVNGKPRKTIQVMADIVAMVDAVVVTRFLKAEEVIDAGDLKTVGMRVHQINHPFVIDQSEVVGKSASRPLPPDTPLRPAFVKLPLMIKKGDRVLIEARRGGLSIRAYGVTKSSGQVGQTVMVSNLDSGRELRAKVVAPSLVEVEF
;
A
#
# COMPACT_ATOMS: atom_id res chain seq x y z
N MET A 1 -4.84 -41.07 10.30
CA MET A 1 -5.94 -40.22 9.78
C MET A 1 -5.42 -38.80 9.65
N SER A 2 -5.69 -38.11 8.53
CA SER A 2 -5.22 -36.73 8.32
C SER A 2 -6.38 -35.76 8.50
N GLY A 3 -6.21 -34.74 9.36
CA GLY A 3 -7.22 -33.72 9.60
C GLY A 3 -7.03 -32.54 8.65
N TYR A 4 -7.97 -32.36 7.71
CA TYR A 4 -8.04 -31.14 6.92
C TYR A 4 -8.58 -29.98 7.76
N LEU A 5 -7.80 -28.90 7.87
CA LEU A 5 -8.25 -27.65 8.48
C LEU A 5 -8.88 -26.76 7.39
N PRO A 6 -10.12 -26.28 7.54
CA PRO A 6 -10.75 -25.42 6.54
C PRO A 6 -10.11 -24.01 6.55
N ILE A 7 -9.75 -23.51 5.37
CA ILE A 7 -9.24 -22.14 5.21
C ILE A 7 -10.42 -21.17 5.28
N LEU A 8 -10.42 -20.30 6.29
CA LEU A 8 -11.43 -19.27 6.47
C LEU A 8 -11.20 -18.11 5.49
N ILE A 9 -11.98 -18.07 4.41
CA ILE A 9 -11.96 -16.95 3.46
C ILE A 9 -12.65 -15.75 4.10
N LEU A 10 -11.88 -14.76 4.55
CA LEU A 10 -12.43 -13.45 4.90
C LEU A 10 -12.80 -12.69 3.64
N LEU A 11 -14.10 -12.46 3.44
CA LEU A 11 -14.62 -11.51 2.46
C LEU A 11 -14.30 -10.08 2.92
N LEU A 12 -13.17 -9.54 2.47
CA LEU A 12 -12.86 -8.12 2.61
C LEU A 12 -13.76 -7.30 1.67
N SER A 13 -14.32 -6.21 2.23
CA SER A 13 -15.33 -5.35 1.61
C SER A 13 -15.05 -5.00 0.16
N SER A 14 -15.96 -5.37 -0.75
CA SER A 14 -15.89 -4.99 -2.16
C SER A 14 -16.17 -3.50 -2.35
N GLY A 15 -15.27 -2.82 -3.06
CA GLY A 15 -15.35 -1.39 -3.31
C GLY A 15 -16.39 -0.99 -4.35
N VAL A 16 -17.68 -1.03 -4.01
CA VAL A 16 -18.82 -0.64 -4.89
C VAL A 16 -18.61 0.74 -5.53
N LEU A 17 -19.00 0.89 -6.80
CA LEU A 17 -18.99 2.16 -7.53
C LEU A 17 -20.19 2.24 -8.48
N ASP A 18 -21.05 3.24 -8.28
CA ASP A 18 -22.31 3.41 -9.01
C ASP A 18 -22.10 3.99 -10.42
N VAL A 19 -22.87 3.48 -11.39
CA VAL A 19 -22.92 3.99 -12.77
C VAL A 19 -24.20 4.80 -13.00
N PRO A 20 -24.13 6.12 -13.28
CA PRO A 20 -25.31 6.90 -13.62
C PRO A 20 -25.80 6.58 -15.04
N ALA A 21 -27.09 6.31 -15.19
CA ALA A 21 -27.72 6.03 -16.48
C ALA A 21 -28.07 7.32 -17.25
N ALA A 22 -27.85 7.32 -18.57
CA ALA A 22 -28.25 8.40 -19.47
C ALA A 22 -29.56 8.06 -20.21
N ILE A 23 -30.43 9.05 -20.42
CA ILE A 23 -31.70 8.90 -21.15
C ILE A 23 -31.61 9.66 -22.47
N ALA A 24 -31.63 8.95 -23.59
CA ALA A 24 -31.71 9.57 -24.92
C ALA A 24 -33.16 9.95 -25.25
N GLY A 25 -33.44 11.25 -25.36
CA GLY A 25 -34.72 11.77 -25.83
C GLY A 25 -34.75 11.96 -27.36
N PRO A 26 -35.83 11.60 -28.07
CA PRO A 26 -35.95 11.84 -29.50
C PRO A 26 -36.33 13.30 -29.82
N ASN A 27 -35.91 13.78 -30.99
CA ASN A 27 -36.30 15.10 -31.51
C ASN A 27 -37.82 15.21 -31.70
N GLY A 28 -38.36 16.41 -31.48
CA GLY A 28 -39.75 16.72 -31.78
C GLY A 28 -39.95 17.28 -33.18
N GLU A 29 -40.92 16.74 -33.92
CA GLU A 29 -41.59 17.43 -35.02
C GLU A 29 -43.11 17.36 -34.81
N SER A 30 -43.81 18.49 -35.04
CA SER A 30 -45.25 18.60 -34.79
C SER A 30 -46.02 18.76 -36.10
N ARG A 31 -46.87 17.77 -36.43
CA ARG A 31 -47.91 17.92 -37.48
C ARG A 31 -49.23 17.24 -37.08
N SER A 32 -50.20 18.07 -36.72
CA SER A 32 -51.64 17.81 -36.85
C SER A 32 -52.06 17.80 -38.33
N ALA A 33 -53.16 17.21 -38.80
CA ALA A 33 -54.07 16.14 -38.34
C ALA A 33 -54.96 15.79 -39.60
N SER A 34 -56.19 15.24 -39.60
CA SER A 34 -57.17 14.72 -38.63
C SER A 34 -58.23 13.90 -39.37
N SER A 35 -58.64 12.72 -38.87
CA SER A 35 -59.90 12.06 -39.28
C SER A 35 -60.43 11.10 -38.20
N VAL A 36 -61.73 10.80 -38.22
CA VAL A 36 -62.44 10.07 -37.16
C VAL A 36 -63.25 8.91 -37.73
N SER A 37 -63.23 7.75 -37.07
CA SER A 37 -64.30 6.75 -37.15
C SER A 37 -64.41 5.93 -35.85
N ARG A 38 -65.52 5.23 -35.64
CA ARG A 38 -65.85 4.51 -34.40
C ARG A 38 -65.95 2.99 -34.64
N GLY A 39 -65.42 2.19 -33.71
CA GLY A 39 -65.61 0.73 -33.64
C GLY A 39 -65.20 0.21 -32.26
N PRO A 40 -65.95 -0.72 -31.61
CA PRO A 40 -65.74 -1.02 -30.19
C PRO A 40 -64.92 -2.28 -29.87
N ILE A 41 -64.15 -2.18 -28.78
CA ILE A 41 -63.68 -3.26 -27.89
C ILE A 41 -62.99 -4.46 -28.55
N HIS A 42 -61.66 -4.52 -28.42
CA HIS A 42 -60.97 -5.78 -28.15
C HIS A 42 -60.17 -5.66 -26.84
N ARG A 43 -60.16 -6.72 -26.03
CA ARG A 43 -59.52 -6.72 -24.71
C ARG A 43 -57.99 -6.76 -24.81
N THR A 44 -57.36 -5.82 -24.11
CA THR A 44 -56.12 -5.98 -23.33
C THR A 44 -55.18 -7.13 -23.71
N SER A 45 -54.25 -6.85 -24.62
CA SER A 45 -52.89 -7.37 -24.54
C SER A 45 -51.91 -6.36 -25.14
N ASP A 46 -51.99 -5.11 -24.67
CA ASP A 46 -50.88 -4.16 -24.84
C ASP A 46 -49.68 -4.73 -24.07
N ARG A 47 -48.88 -5.51 -24.80
CA ARG A 47 -47.67 -6.14 -24.31
C ARG A 47 -46.60 -5.07 -24.31
N ALA A 48 -46.76 -4.10 -23.41
CA ALA A 48 -45.84 -3.01 -23.17
C ALA A 48 -44.43 -3.59 -23.15
N MET A 49 -43.68 -3.33 -24.23
CA MET A 49 -42.38 -3.94 -24.43
C MET A 49 -41.50 -3.37 -23.34
N ASP A 50 -41.19 -4.22 -22.36
CA ASP A 50 -40.33 -3.91 -21.22
C ASP A 50 -39.10 -3.20 -21.77
N ARG A 51 -39.01 -1.88 -21.52
CA ARG A 51 -37.93 -1.03 -22.02
C ARG A 51 -36.74 -1.30 -21.14
N VAL A 52 -36.15 -2.49 -21.33
CA VAL A 52 -34.98 -2.98 -20.62
C VAL A 52 -33.91 -1.91 -20.71
N VAL A 53 -33.73 -1.17 -19.62
CA VAL A 53 -32.77 -0.08 -19.56
C VAL A 53 -31.39 -0.71 -19.72
N VAL A 54 -30.74 -0.43 -20.84
CA VAL A 54 -29.40 -0.95 -21.13
C VAL A 54 -28.41 0.06 -20.61
N SER A 55 -27.66 -0.32 -19.58
CA SER A 55 -26.55 0.50 -19.07
C SER A 55 -25.28 0.20 -19.85
N GLU A 56 -24.58 1.25 -20.22
CA GLU A 56 -23.33 1.19 -20.96
C GLU A 56 -22.13 1.14 -19.99
N VAL A 57 -21.42 0.02 -19.95
CA VAL A 57 -20.21 -0.14 -19.15
C VAL A 57 -18.98 0.14 -20.02
N ASN A 58 -18.53 1.38 -20.05
CA ASN A 58 -17.34 1.80 -20.78
C ASN A 58 -16.03 1.54 -20.01
N SER A 59 -14.91 1.64 -20.72
CA SER A 59 -13.55 1.43 -20.19
C SER A 59 -13.16 2.42 -19.07
N ASP A 60 -13.79 3.59 -19.01
CA ASP A 60 -13.61 4.60 -17.98
C ASP A 60 -14.18 4.17 -16.61
N LEU A 61 -15.34 3.52 -16.62
CA LEU A 61 -15.97 2.95 -15.42
C LEU A 61 -15.23 1.71 -14.95
N ILE A 62 -14.85 0.83 -15.88
CA ILE A 62 -14.02 -0.35 -15.62
C ILE A 62 -12.67 0.06 -14.99
N ARG A 63 -12.01 1.09 -15.54
CA ARG A 63 -10.76 1.63 -14.99
C ARG A 63 -10.92 2.08 -13.55
N LYS A 64 -11.99 2.83 -13.23
CA LYS A 64 -12.26 3.31 -11.87
C LYS A 64 -12.52 2.16 -10.89
N ALA A 65 -13.28 1.13 -11.30
CA ALA A 65 -13.57 -0.04 -10.48
C ALA A 65 -12.29 -0.84 -10.16
N ILE A 66 -11.45 -1.12 -11.16
CA ILE A 66 -10.17 -1.83 -10.97
C ILE A 66 -9.18 -0.98 -10.16
N GLN A 67 -9.10 0.33 -10.42
CA GLN A 67 -8.22 1.23 -9.65
C GLN A 67 -8.63 1.29 -8.17
N LYS A 68 -9.94 1.36 -7.87
CA LYS A 68 -10.44 1.31 -6.50
C LYS A 68 -10.10 -0.02 -5.83
N TYR A 69 -10.44 -1.14 -6.47
CA TYR A 69 -10.11 -2.49 -6.00
C TYR A 69 -8.61 -2.63 -5.64
N LEU A 70 -7.70 -2.19 -6.52
CA LEU A 70 -6.26 -2.31 -6.29
C LEU A 70 -5.73 -1.36 -5.20
N MET A 71 -6.35 -0.19 -5.00
CA MET A 71 -6.02 0.69 -3.89
C MET A 71 -6.50 0.11 -2.55
N ASP A 72 -7.68 -0.51 -2.52
CA ASP A 72 -8.22 -1.21 -1.35
C ASP A 72 -7.39 -2.47 -1.02
N GLU A 73 -6.97 -3.24 -2.05
CA GLU A 73 -6.15 -4.47 -1.93
C GLU A 73 -4.72 -4.19 -1.44
N TRP A 74 -4.04 -3.17 -2.01
CA TRP A 74 -2.62 -2.90 -1.71
C TRP A 74 -2.42 -1.94 -0.53
N GLY A 75 -3.47 -1.17 -0.16
CA GLY A 75 -3.50 -0.30 1.00
C GLY A 75 -2.29 0.63 1.08
N ARG A 76 -1.67 0.72 2.27
CA ARG A 76 -0.56 1.65 2.53
C ARG A 76 0.76 1.34 1.79
N LYS A 77 0.89 0.19 1.10
CA LYS A 77 2.12 -0.15 0.36
C LYS A 77 2.29 0.71 -0.89
N ILE A 78 1.19 1.00 -1.59
CA ILE A 78 1.21 1.72 -2.87
C ILE A 78 0.45 3.03 -2.72
N LYS A 79 1.08 4.16 -3.07
CA LYS A 79 0.43 5.48 -2.97
C LYS A 79 -0.53 5.74 -4.12
N THR A 80 -0.24 5.25 -5.32
CA THR A 80 -1.08 5.49 -6.50
C THR A 80 -0.97 4.35 -7.49
N VAL A 81 -2.12 3.88 -7.98
CA VAL A 81 -2.22 2.90 -9.05
C VAL A 81 -2.76 3.60 -10.29
N HIS A 82 -2.05 3.50 -11.40
CA HIS A 82 -2.57 3.85 -12.72
C HIS A 82 -3.00 2.57 -13.43
N VAL A 83 -4.22 2.55 -13.96
CA VAL A 83 -4.82 1.40 -14.64
C VAL A 83 -5.11 1.80 -16.09
N THR A 84 -4.49 1.11 -17.04
CA THR A 84 -4.73 1.29 -18.48
C THR A 84 -5.52 0.10 -18.99
N VAL A 85 -6.83 0.26 -19.20
CA VAL A 85 -7.66 -0.79 -19.81
C VAL A 85 -7.25 -0.94 -21.29
N LEU A 86 -6.90 -2.16 -21.68
CA LEU A 86 -6.50 -2.53 -23.05
C LEU A 86 -7.67 -3.20 -23.78
N GLU A 87 -8.39 -4.09 -23.08
CA GLU A 87 -9.62 -4.71 -23.55
C GLU A 87 -10.64 -4.79 -22.38
N PRO A 88 -11.96 -4.64 -22.63
CA PRO A 88 -12.57 -4.30 -23.92
C PRO A 88 -12.35 -2.82 -24.29
N VAL A 89 -12.17 -2.56 -25.59
CA VAL A 89 -12.06 -1.20 -26.14
C VAL A 89 -13.45 -0.59 -26.33
N GLU A 90 -14.41 -1.39 -26.82
CA GLU A 90 -15.81 -0.98 -27.00
C GLU A 90 -16.60 -1.11 -25.70
N PRO A 91 -17.60 -0.23 -25.44
CA PRO A 91 -18.43 -0.32 -24.24
C PRO A 91 -19.26 -1.60 -24.16
N VAL A 92 -19.35 -2.19 -22.97
CA VAL A 92 -20.11 -3.42 -22.73
C VAL A 92 -21.54 -3.07 -22.33
N MET A 93 -22.49 -3.41 -23.21
CA MET A 93 -23.92 -3.20 -22.95
C MET A 93 -24.47 -4.24 -21.95
N ILE A 94 -25.09 -3.75 -20.86
CA ILE A 94 -25.66 -4.57 -19.77
C ILE A 94 -27.18 -4.30 -19.65
N PRO A 95 -28.05 -5.31 -19.90
CA PRO A 95 -29.50 -5.13 -19.84
C PRO A 95 -30.07 -5.30 -18.41
N GLY A 96 -30.61 -4.23 -17.82
CA GLY A 96 -31.43 -4.33 -16.60
C GLY A 96 -31.54 -3.11 -15.66
N GLY A 97 -31.11 -1.92 -16.06
CA GLY A 97 -31.04 -0.73 -15.20
C GLY A 97 -29.64 -0.48 -14.64
N THR A 98 -29.55 0.25 -13.53
CA THR A 98 -28.29 0.64 -12.88
C THR A 98 -27.36 -0.54 -12.65
N VAL A 99 -26.08 -0.33 -12.99
CA VAL A 99 -25.01 -1.33 -12.84
C VAL A 99 -24.05 -0.89 -11.75
N GLU A 100 -23.74 -1.82 -10.85
CA GLU A 100 -22.58 -1.75 -9.95
C GLU A 100 -21.48 -2.66 -10.53
N LEU A 101 -20.21 -2.24 -10.43
CA LEU A 101 -19.07 -3.06 -10.89
C LEU A 101 -18.30 -3.64 -9.70
N GLN A 102 -18.16 -4.97 -9.66
CA GLN A 102 -17.35 -5.67 -8.66
C GLN A 102 -16.22 -6.45 -9.35
N VAL A 103 -14.98 -6.25 -8.90
CA VAL A 103 -13.83 -7.04 -9.34
C VAL A 103 -13.79 -8.36 -8.55
N ILE A 104 -13.63 -9.49 -9.25
CA ILE A 104 -13.37 -10.79 -8.62
C ILE A 104 -11.86 -10.88 -8.30
N PRO A 105 -11.45 -11.17 -7.06
CA PRO A 105 -10.06 -11.43 -6.73
C PRO A 105 -9.49 -12.64 -7.48
N ASN A 106 -8.31 -12.48 -8.07
CA ASN A 106 -7.55 -13.56 -8.71
C ASN A 106 -6.12 -13.62 -8.15
N ALA A 107 -5.88 -14.51 -7.18
CA ALA A 107 -4.58 -14.65 -6.51
C ALA A 107 -3.49 -15.34 -7.35
N MET A 108 -3.78 -15.78 -8.59
CA MET A 108 -2.75 -16.36 -9.48
C MET A 108 -1.98 -15.30 -10.26
N GLU A 109 -2.54 -14.10 -10.41
CA GLU A 109 -1.86 -12.93 -10.96
C GLU A 109 -1.85 -11.85 -9.88
N GLU A 110 -0.69 -11.51 -9.30
CA GLU A 110 -0.58 -10.44 -8.29
C GLU A 110 0.36 -9.31 -8.75
N GLY A 111 0.06 -8.09 -8.30
CA GLY A 111 0.94 -6.94 -8.45
C GLY A 111 0.84 -6.18 -9.79
N PRO A 112 1.88 -5.39 -10.14
CA PRO A 112 1.90 -4.51 -11.32
C PRO A 112 2.17 -5.24 -12.64
N GLY A 113 1.88 -4.58 -13.76
CA GLY A 113 2.06 -5.08 -15.13
C GLY A 113 0.73 -5.43 -15.82
N ARG A 114 0.82 -6.06 -17.00
CA ARG A 114 -0.32 -6.49 -17.80
C ARG A 114 -0.97 -7.75 -17.21
N ARG A 115 -2.23 -7.64 -16.79
CA ARG A 115 -3.01 -8.67 -16.07
C ARG A 115 -4.44 -8.78 -16.60
N VAL A 116 -5.11 -9.90 -16.32
CA VAL A 116 -6.52 -10.14 -16.65
C VAL A 116 -7.38 -10.14 -15.39
N PHE A 117 -8.33 -9.20 -15.36
CA PHE A 117 -9.33 -9.04 -14.31
C PHE A 117 -10.66 -9.61 -14.78
N HIS A 118 -11.41 -10.23 -13.87
CA HIS A 118 -12.83 -10.54 -14.09
C HIS A 118 -13.66 -9.53 -13.32
N VAL A 119 -14.52 -8.78 -14.01
CA VAL A 119 -15.36 -7.73 -13.44
C VAL A 119 -16.82 -8.12 -13.63
N GLU A 120 -17.55 -8.36 -12.54
CA GLU A 120 -18.98 -8.63 -12.57
C GLU A 120 -19.77 -7.33 -12.64
N ALA A 121 -20.59 -7.21 -13.68
CA ALA A 121 -21.67 -6.24 -13.74
C ALA A 121 -22.84 -6.77 -12.91
N MET A 122 -23.06 -6.16 -11.75
CA MET A 122 -24.15 -6.45 -10.83
C MET A 122 -25.33 -5.52 -11.15
N VAL A 123 -26.55 -6.07 -11.17
CA VAL A 123 -27.79 -5.32 -11.39
C VAL A 123 -28.77 -5.70 -10.29
N ASN A 124 -29.24 -4.70 -9.52
CA ASN A 124 -30.08 -4.90 -8.33
C ASN A 124 -29.51 -5.98 -7.37
N GLY A 125 -28.20 -5.91 -7.10
CA GLY A 125 -27.49 -6.86 -6.23
C GLY A 125 -27.33 -8.29 -6.79
N LYS A 126 -27.55 -8.53 -8.09
CA LYS A 126 -27.40 -9.86 -8.72
C LYS A 126 -26.42 -9.82 -9.90
N PRO A 127 -25.53 -10.83 -10.05
CA PRO A 127 -24.60 -10.87 -11.17
C PRO A 127 -25.35 -11.03 -12.49
N ARG A 128 -25.07 -10.13 -13.44
CA ARG A 128 -25.75 -10.07 -14.74
C ARG A 128 -24.85 -10.47 -15.90
N LYS A 129 -23.56 -10.16 -15.82
CA LYS A 129 -22.52 -10.54 -16.80
C LYS A 129 -21.14 -10.39 -16.17
N THR A 130 -20.25 -11.36 -16.37
CA THR A 130 -18.82 -11.20 -16.09
C THR A 130 -18.12 -10.65 -17.33
N ILE A 131 -17.32 -9.61 -17.16
CA ILE A 131 -16.50 -8.98 -18.20
C ILE A 131 -15.05 -9.41 -17.95
N GLN A 132 -14.40 -9.99 -18.94
CA GLN A 132 -12.95 -10.17 -18.91
C GLN A 132 -12.31 -8.85 -19.35
N VAL A 133 -11.42 -8.31 -18.51
CA VAL A 133 -10.77 -7.02 -18.71
C VAL A 133 -9.27 -7.23 -18.67
N MET A 134 -8.60 -6.97 -19.78
CA MET A 134 -7.15 -6.93 -19.83
C MET A 134 -6.68 -5.51 -19.57
N ALA A 135 -5.80 -5.31 -18.58
CA ALA A 135 -5.29 -3.99 -18.23
C ALA A 135 -3.79 -4.02 -17.91
N ASP A 136 -3.08 -2.94 -18.23
CA ASP A 136 -1.73 -2.68 -17.72
C ASP A 136 -1.78 -1.84 -16.45
N ILE A 137 -1.07 -2.28 -15.42
CA ILE A 137 -1.17 -1.77 -14.06
C ILE A 137 0.17 -1.18 -13.61
N VAL A 138 0.22 0.14 -13.46
CA VAL A 138 1.43 0.86 -13.01
C VAL A 138 1.26 1.31 -11.56
N ALA A 139 2.00 0.65 -10.65
CA ALA A 139 2.07 1.03 -9.25
C ALA A 139 3.18 2.07 -8.99
N MET A 140 2.83 3.11 -8.23
CA MET A 140 3.72 4.20 -7.82
C MET A 140 3.77 4.31 -6.29
N VAL A 141 4.98 4.48 -5.75
CA VAL A 141 5.25 4.66 -4.32
C VAL A 141 5.95 5.98 -4.07
N ASP A 142 5.76 6.53 -2.88
CA ASP A 142 6.48 7.70 -2.40
C ASP A 142 7.75 7.22 -1.69
N ALA A 143 8.81 6.97 -2.46
CA ALA A 143 10.07 6.44 -1.92
C ALA A 143 10.85 7.55 -1.20
N VAL A 144 11.32 7.26 0.01
CA VAL A 144 12.23 8.15 0.74
C VAL A 144 13.63 8.08 0.12
N VAL A 145 14.17 9.22 -0.29
CA VAL A 145 15.53 9.37 -0.83
C VAL A 145 16.32 10.38 0.00
N VAL A 146 17.65 10.28 -0.01
CA VAL A 146 18.53 11.24 0.68
C VAL A 146 18.75 12.51 -0.16
N THR A 147 18.81 13.68 0.48
CA THR A 147 18.98 14.99 -0.17
C THR A 147 20.44 15.35 -0.45
N ARG A 148 21.37 14.78 0.33
CA ARG A 148 22.81 15.01 0.27
C ARG A 148 23.59 13.71 0.40
N PHE A 149 24.92 13.78 0.27
CA PHE A 149 25.79 12.66 0.62
C PHE A 149 25.81 12.43 2.14
N LEU A 150 25.59 11.20 2.57
CA LEU A 150 25.74 10.74 3.95
C LEU A 150 26.90 9.73 4.04
N LYS A 151 27.75 9.87 5.07
CA LYS A 151 28.81 8.91 5.38
C LYS A 151 28.23 7.67 6.09
N ALA A 152 28.96 6.56 6.06
CA ALA A 152 28.65 5.44 6.95
C ALA A 152 28.70 5.90 8.42
N GLU A 153 27.78 5.38 9.23
CA GLU A 153 27.59 5.72 10.65
C GLU A 153 27.10 7.15 10.95
N GLU A 154 26.96 8.00 9.94
CA GLU A 154 26.31 9.31 10.07
C GLU A 154 24.82 9.14 10.42
N VAL A 155 24.32 9.94 11.36
CA VAL A 155 22.90 9.96 11.73
C VAL A 155 22.10 10.66 10.64
N ILE A 156 20.88 10.17 10.39
CA ILE A 156 19.97 10.68 9.37
C ILE A 156 18.97 11.62 10.04
N ASP A 157 19.07 12.91 9.73
CA ASP A 157 18.08 13.90 10.19
C ASP A 157 16.95 14.11 9.17
N ALA A 158 15.82 14.68 9.59
CA ALA A 158 14.67 14.90 8.70
C ALA A 158 15.00 15.82 7.50
N GLY A 159 15.95 16.75 7.64
CA GLY A 159 16.44 17.59 6.54
C GLY A 159 17.32 16.85 5.51
N ASP A 160 17.81 15.66 5.86
CA ASP A 160 18.60 14.81 4.96
C ASP A 160 17.72 13.99 4.02
N LEU A 161 16.40 14.14 4.11
CA LEU A 161 15.41 13.31 3.45
C LEU A 161 14.44 14.12 2.58
N LYS A 162 14.03 13.53 1.46
CA LYS A 162 12.87 13.96 0.68
C LYS A 162 12.16 12.72 0.14
N THR A 163 10.94 12.92 -0.37
CA THR A 163 10.13 11.85 -0.94
C THR A 163 10.03 12.01 -2.46
N VAL A 164 10.20 10.93 -3.21
CA VAL A 164 10.17 10.92 -4.68
C VAL A 164 9.23 9.83 -5.18
N GLY A 165 8.34 10.18 -6.11
CA GLY A 165 7.43 9.23 -6.75
C GLY A 165 8.19 8.24 -7.64
N MET A 166 8.26 6.97 -7.23
CA MET A 166 8.94 5.89 -7.96
C MET A 166 7.96 4.84 -8.45
N ARG A 167 8.14 4.35 -9.68
CA ARG A 167 7.45 3.16 -10.19
C ARG A 167 8.01 1.91 -9.50
N VAL A 168 7.13 0.98 -9.12
CA VAL A 168 7.53 -0.33 -8.59
C VAL A 168 7.00 -1.45 -9.47
N HIS A 169 7.77 -2.54 -9.56
CA HIS A 169 7.42 -3.75 -10.33
C HIS A 169 6.83 -4.86 -9.45
N GLN A 170 6.80 -4.67 -8.12
CA GLN A 170 6.30 -5.61 -7.13
C GLN A 170 5.71 -4.83 -5.96
N ILE A 171 4.66 -5.37 -5.32
CA ILE A 171 3.97 -4.75 -4.18
C ILE A 171 4.82 -4.80 -2.91
N ASN A 172 5.58 -5.88 -2.73
CA ASN A 172 6.56 -6.01 -1.65
C ASN A 172 7.91 -5.41 -2.08
N HIS A 173 7.92 -4.11 -2.40
CA HIS A 173 9.13 -3.38 -2.78
C HIS A 173 10.10 -3.22 -1.60
N PRO A 174 11.42 -3.10 -1.85
CA PRO A 174 12.42 -2.96 -0.79
C PRO A 174 12.60 -1.51 -0.30
N PHE A 175 11.87 -0.54 -0.85
CA PHE A 175 12.00 0.88 -0.52
C PHE A 175 11.28 1.26 0.78
N VAL A 176 11.88 2.18 1.54
CA VAL A 176 11.23 2.88 2.65
C VAL A 176 10.27 3.94 2.09
N ILE A 177 9.07 4.02 2.65
CA ILE A 177 8.01 4.97 2.23
C ILE A 177 7.55 5.93 3.34
N ASP A 178 8.03 5.74 4.57
CA ASP A 178 7.78 6.62 5.71
C ASP A 178 9.12 7.13 6.26
N GLN A 179 9.28 8.45 6.39
CA GLN A 179 10.53 9.06 6.87
C GLN A 179 10.76 8.78 8.37
N SER A 180 9.70 8.57 9.15
CA SER A 180 9.81 8.24 10.59
C SER A 180 10.46 6.87 10.84
N GLU A 181 10.48 5.98 9.84
CA GLU A 181 11.24 4.72 9.92
C GLU A 181 12.77 4.92 9.85
N VAL A 182 13.27 6.09 9.43
CA VAL A 182 14.69 6.31 9.15
C VAL A 182 15.32 7.51 9.85
N VAL A 183 14.54 8.54 10.23
CA VAL A 183 15.04 9.65 11.05
C VAL A 183 15.59 9.14 12.39
N GLY A 184 16.74 9.64 12.81
CA GLY A 184 17.43 9.22 14.03
C GLY A 184 18.14 7.85 13.94
N LYS A 185 18.03 7.14 12.82
CA LYS A 185 18.91 5.99 12.51
C LYS A 185 20.22 6.49 11.90
N SER A 186 21.24 5.62 11.85
CA SER A 186 22.47 5.89 11.11
C SER A 186 22.49 5.18 9.77
N ALA A 187 23.16 5.75 8.78
CA ALA A 187 23.45 5.07 7.52
C ALA A 187 24.37 3.85 7.76
N SER A 188 24.03 2.68 7.19
CA SER A 188 24.84 1.45 7.33
C SER A 188 26.08 1.45 6.44
N ARG A 189 26.09 2.30 5.40
CA ARG A 189 27.11 2.49 4.36
C ARG A 189 27.07 3.94 3.86
N PRO A 190 28.02 4.41 3.03
CA PRO A 190 27.88 5.71 2.36
C PRO A 190 26.67 5.74 1.41
N LEU A 191 25.95 6.87 1.38
CA LEU A 191 24.75 7.08 0.56
C LEU A 191 24.90 8.37 -0.26
N PRO A 192 25.03 8.28 -1.59
CA PRO A 192 24.96 9.44 -2.50
C PRO A 192 23.58 10.11 -2.48
N PRO A 193 23.47 11.42 -2.80
CA PRO A 193 22.17 12.08 -2.98
C PRO A 193 21.27 11.32 -3.98
N ASP A 194 19.95 11.49 -3.81
CA ASP A 194 18.90 10.84 -4.58
C ASP A 194 18.88 9.29 -4.50
N THR A 195 19.70 8.67 -3.65
CA THR A 195 19.63 7.22 -3.37
C THR A 195 18.33 6.88 -2.64
N PRO A 196 17.46 6.00 -3.18
CA PRO A 196 16.29 5.51 -2.47
C PRO A 196 16.66 4.60 -1.30
N LEU A 197 16.15 4.92 -0.12
CA LEU A 197 16.41 4.18 1.10
C LEU A 197 15.73 2.82 1.08
N ARG A 198 16.38 1.86 1.72
CA ARG A 198 15.93 0.49 1.96
C ARG A 198 16.23 0.15 3.42
N PRO A 199 15.48 -0.73 4.10
CA PRO A 199 15.76 -1.09 5.50
C PRO A 199 17.21 -1.54 5.77
N ALA A 200 17.86 -2.22 4.82
CA ALA A 200 19.26 -2.64 4.93
C ALA A 200 20.30 -1.49 4.81
N PHE A 201 19.89 -0.30 4.36
CA PHE A 201 20.76 0.88 4.24
C PHE A 201 20.82 1.72 5.52
N VAL A 202 20.03 1.37 6.54
CA VAL A 202 20.00 2.02 7.86
C VAL A 202 20.30 1.03 8.97
N LYS A 203 20.85 1.52 10.07
CA LYS A 203 21.14 0.77 11.30
C LYS A 203 20.86 1.65 12.52
N LEU A 204 20.71 1.06 13.71
CA LEU A 204 20.68 1.86 14.93
C LEU A 204 22.00 2.65 15.08
N PRO A 205 21.95 3.90 15.56
CA PRO A 205 23.15 4.70 15.76
C PRO A 205 24.03 4.12 16.87
N LEU A 206 25.35 4.33 16.74
CA LEU A 206 26.29 4.02 17.81
C LEU A 206 26.08 5.05 18.95
N MET A 207 25.73 4.56 20.14
CA MET A 207 25.63 5.39 21.36
C MET A 207 27.00 5.66 21.98
N ILE A 208 27.94 4.74 21.77
CA ILE A 208 29.33 4.84 22.20
C ILE A 208 30.24 4.30 21.10
N LYS A 209 31.40 4.92 20.95
CA LYS A 209 32.50 4.52 20.06
C LYS A 209 33.65 3.99 20.90
N LYS A 210 34.57 3.23 20.29
CA LYS A 210 35.83 2.81 20.91
C LYS A 210 36.68 4.02 21.31
N GLY A 211 37.11 4.08 22.58
CA GLY A 211 37.89 5.18 23.15
C GLY A 211 37.07 6.20 23.94
N ASP A 212 35.74 6.14 23.86
CA ASP A 212 34.85 7.03 24.64
C ASP A 212 34.99 6.77 26.14
N ARG A 213 34.92 7.85 26.92
CA ARG A 213 34.75 7.77 28.38
C ARG A 213 33.30 7.48 28.71
N VAL A 214 33.08 6.50 29.58
CA VAL A 214 31.76 6.04 30.00
C VAL A 214 31.66 5.97 31.53
N LEU A 215 30.46 6.19 32.05
CA LEU A 215 30.09 5.76 33.38
C LEU A 215 29.74 4.27 33.32
N ILE A 216 30.45 3.47 34.11
CA ILE A 216 30.11 2.07 34.38
C ILE A 216 29.21 2.06 35.61
N GLU A 217 27.98 1.60 35.46
CA GLU A 217 27.05 1.38 36.56
C GLU A 217 26.87 -0.13 36.82
N ALA A 218 26.66 -0.48 38.08
CA ALA A 218 26.65 -1.87 38.55
C ALA A 218 25.60 -2.00 39.66
N ARG A 219 24.47 -2.65 39.37
CA ARG A 219 23.30 -2.70 40.26
C ARG A 219 23.01 -4.12 40.75
N ARG A 220 22.75 -4.29 42.05
CA ARG A 220 22.27 -5.55 42.64
C ARG A 220 21.40 -5.29 43.86
N GLY A 221 20.11 -5.56 43.75
CA GLY A 221 19.14 -5.20 44.79
C GLY A 221 19.12 -3.68 45.01
N GLY A 222 19.27 -3.25 46.26
CA GLY A 222 19.38 -1.82 46.61
C GLY A 222 20.78 -1.21 46.44
N LEU A 223 21.81 -2.00 46.09
CA LEU A 223 23.18 -1.51 45.92
C LEU A 223 23.41 -1.05 44.46
N SER A 224 23.93 0.16 44.29
CA SER A 224 24.34 0.72 43.01
C SER A 224 25.76 1.26 43.10
N ILE A 225 26.70 0.62 42.42
CA ILE A 225 28.11 1.03 42.31
C ILE A 225 28.29 1.79 40.99
N ARG A 226 29.11 2.84 41.01
CA ARG A 226 29.45 3.66 39.84
C ARG A 226 30.97 3.87 39.78
N ALA A 227 31.55 3.73 38.60
CA ALA A 227 32.96 3.99 38.35
C ALA A 227 33.16 4.49 36.90
N TYR A 228 34.28 5.16 36.61
CA TYR A 228 34.58 5.59 35.25
C TYR A 228 35.36 4.53 34.47
N GLY A 229 35.16 4.52 33.15
CA GLY A 229 35.86 3.62 32.24
C GLY A 229 36.05 4.18 30.85
N VAL A 230 36.83 3.44 30.04
CA VAL A 230 37.06 3.71 28.62
C VAL A 230 36.66 2.49 27.80
N THR A 231 35.90 2.71 26.74
CA THR A 231 35.43 1.65 25.84
C THR A 231 36.56 1.06 24.99
N LYS A 232 36.54 -0.26 24.80
CA LYS A 232 37.44 -1.00 23.90
C LYS A 232 36.78 -1.34 22.57
N SER A 233 35.44 -1.26 22.50
CA SER A 233 34.60 -1.47 21.32
C SER A 233 33.47 -0.43 21.24
N SER A 234 33.03 -0.09 20.03
CA SER A 234 31.80 0.69 19.81
C SER A 234 30.55 -0.15 20.07
N GLY A 235 29.39 0.48 20.32
CA GLY A 235 28.12 -0.22 20.53
C GLY A 235 26.86 0.65 20.36
N GLN A 236 25.76 -0.02 20.00
CA GLN A 236 24.38 0.50 20.00
C GLN A 236 23.70 0.23 21.36
N VAL A 237 22.56 0.87 21.65
CA VAL A 237 21.74 0.54 22.84
C VAL A 237 21.48 -0.96 22.92
N GLY A 238 21.61 -1.54 24.12
CA GLY A 238 21.35 -2.94 24.41
C GLY A 238 22.46 -3.92 24.00
N GLN A 239 23.48 -3.49 23.24
CA GLN A 239 24.63 -4.33 22.90
C GLN A 239 25.63 -4.42 24.05
N THR A 240 26.36 -5.54 24.14
CA THR A 240 27.45 -5.70 25.10
C THR A 240 28.77 -5.24 24.48
N VAL A 241 29.45 -4.33 25.15
CA VAL A 241 30.79 -3.83 24.80
C VAL A 241 31.83 -4.29 25.83
N MET A 242 33.10 -4.27 25.43
CA MET A 242 34.23 -4.33 26.37
C MET A 242 34.57 -2.91 26.85
N VAL A 243 34.75 -2.74 28.16
CA VAL A 243 35.20 -1.49 28.79
C VAL A 243 36.33 -1.77 29.78
N SER A 244 37.27 -0.85 29.95
CA SER A 244 38.29 -0.91 31.01
C SER A 244 37.96 0.14 32.06
N ASN A 245 37.85 -0.28 33.32
CA ASN A 245 37.68 0.61 34.45
C ASN A 245 38.98 1.40 34.69
N LEU A 246 38.88 2.73 34.85
CA LEU A 246 40.04 3.61 34.96
C LEU A 246 40.78 3.47 36.30
N ASP A 247 40.08 3.10 37.36
CA ASP A 247 40.63 3.06 38.73
C ASP A 247 41.46 1.79 39.00
N SER A 248 41.09 0.67 38.36
CA SER A 248 41.73 -0.65 38.54
C SER A 248 42.34 -1.26 37.28
N GLY A 249 42.19 -0.60 36.12
CA GLY A 249 42.60 -1.10 34.80
C GLY A 249 41.79 -2.29 34.26
N ARG A 250 41.06 -3.01 35.11
CA ARG A 250 40.35 -4.25 34.77
C ARG A 250 39.39 -4.07 33.61
N GLU A 251 39.40 -5.02 32.68
CA GLU A 251 38.42 -5.08 31.60
C GLU A 251 37.16 -5.84 32.05
N LEU A 252 36.01 -5.32 31.61
CA LEU A 252 34.67 -5.75 31.98
C LEU A 252 33.80 -5.82 30.71
N ARG A 253 32.80 -6.70 30.71
CA ARG A 253 31.71 -6.68 29.74
C ARG A 253 30.58 -5.86 30.32
N ALA A 254 30.10 -4.88 29.57
CA ALA A 254 29.02 -4.00 29.99
C ALA A 254 28.05 -3.73 28.83
N LYS A 255 26.76 -3.64 29.13
CA LYS A 255 25.66 -3.42 28.20
C LYS A 255 25.43 -1.93 28.01
N VAL A 256 25.31 -1.43 26.78
CA VAL A 256 25.08 0.00 26.55
C VAL A 256 23.64 0.36 26.91
N VAL A 257 23.46 1.30 27.85
CA VAL A 257 22.12 1.74 28.30
C VAL A 257 21.75 3.08 27.67
N ALA A 258 22.68 4.02 27.62
CA ALA A 258 22.49 5.37 27.08
C ALA A 258 23.83 5.94 26.56
N PRO A 259 23.86 7.12 25.90
CA PRO A 259 25.11 7.81 25.59
C PRO A 259 26.00 7.95 26.84
N SER A 260 27.26 7.55 26.71
CA SER A 260 28.24 7.50 27.81
C SER A 260 27.86 6.69 29.06
N LEU A 261 26.86 5.80 29.01
CA LEU A 261 26.43 4.95 30.14
C LEU A 261 26.38 3.47 29.75
N VAL A 262 27.07 2.63 30.52
CA VAL A 262 27.05 1.17 30.40
C VAL A 262 26.74 0.51 31.74
N GLU A 263 26.03 -0.62 31.72
CA GLU A 263 25.64 -1.38 32.91
C GLU A 263 26.27 -2.78 32.91
N VAL A 264 26.78 -3.22 34.07
CA VAL A 264 27.31 -4.57 34.27
C VAL A 264 26.25 -5.42 34.98
N GLU A 265 25.83 -6.51 34.34
CA GLU A 265 24.98 -7.55 34.93
C GLU A 265 25.86 -8.56 35.71
N PHE A 266 25.37 -9.08 36.85
CA PHE A 266 26.11 -9.91 37.82
C PHE A 266 25.37 -11.21 38.19
#